data_AF-A0A965UMZ8-F1
#
_entry.id   AF-A0A965UMZ8-F1
#
_cell.length_a   1.000
_cell.length_b   1.000
_cell.length_c   1.000
_cell.angle_alpha   90.00
_cell.angle_beta   90.00
_cell.angle_gamma   90.00
#
_symmetry.space_group_name_H-M   'P 1'
#
loop_
_entity.id
_entity.type
_entity.pdbx_description
1 polymer ?
#
loop_
_entity_poly.entity_id
_entity_poly.type
_entity_poly.pdbx_seq_one_letter_code
_entity_poly.pdbx_strand_id
1 'polypeptide(L)' 'RDSGSIEQDADVILMIQRKQNEQDKRNNPDGNGTDFFVVVAKNRHGRTGSVKFRAEDQYSRIVEV' A
#
# COMPACT_ATOMS: atom_id res chain seq x y z
N ARG A 1 -3.09 5.75 17.58
CA ARG A 1 -1.75 5.67 18.22
C ARG A 1 -0.83 6.46 17.32
N ASP A 2 -0.42 7.65 17.71
CA ASP A 2 0.64 8.39 17.01
C ASP A 2 1.98 7.69 17.26
N SER A 3 2.80 7.56 16.21
CA SER A 3 4.09 6.87 16.29
C SER A 3 5.17 7.65 17.07
N GLY A 4 4.80 8.79 17.64
CA GLY A 4 5.67 9.64 18.46
C GLY A 4 6.73 10.33 17.60
N SER A 5 7.99 10.25 18.04
CA SER A 5 9.13 10.90 17.37
C SER A 5 9.41 10.35 15.97
N ILE A 6 9.10 9.08 15.71
CA ILE A 6 9.45 8.40 14.44
C ILE A 6 8.80 9.08 13.24
N GLU A 7 7.51 9.41 13.34
CA GLU A 7 6.82 10.11 12.26
C GLU A 7 7.33 11.53 12.05
N GLN A 8 7.78 12.22 13.10
CA GLN A 8 8.30 13.57 12.98
C GLN A 8 9.67 13.58 12.29
N ASP A 9 10.51 12.60 12.61
CA ASP A 9 11.88 12.51 12.14
C ASP A 9 11.98 11.98 10.70
N ALA A 10 11.00 11.19 10.24
CA ALA A 10 10.97 10.64 8.89
C ALA A 10 10.79 11.72 7.79
N ASP A 11 11.58 11.63 6.71
CA ASP A 11 11.40 12.47 5.52
C ASP A 11 10.18 12.02 4.70
N VAL A 12 9.96 10.72 4.59
CA VAL A 12 8.86 10.11 3.84
C VAL A 12 8.23 8.99 4.67
N ILE A 13 6.90 8.92 4.68
CA ILE A 13 6.14 7.81 5.26
C ILE A 13 5.26 7.24 4.17
N LEU A 14 5.47 5.95 3.89
CA LEU A 14 4.66 5.17 2.96
C LEU A 14 3.79 4.20 3.74
N MET A 15 2.51 4.18 3.45
CA MET A 15 1.58 3.16 3.92
C MET A 15 1.23 2.24 2.76
N ILE A 16 1.21 0.94 3.05
CA ILE A 16 0.80 -0.08 2.10
C ILE A 16 -0.61 -0.52 2.48
N GLN A 17 -1.52 -0.46 1.51
CA GLN A 17 -2.89 -0.91 1.68
C GLN A 17 -3.29 -1.87 0.58
N ARG A 18 -3.96 -2.95 0.99
CA ARG A 18 -4.63 -3.87 0.08
C ARG A 18 -6.14 -3.80 0.28
N LYS A 19 -6.89 -3.51 -0.79
CA LYS A 19 -8.35 -3.55 -0.73
C LYS A 19 -8.82 -4.95 -1.11
N GLN A 20 -9.00 -5.79 -0.09
CA GLN A 20 -9.71 -7.06 -0.22
C GLN A 20 -10.73 -7.16 0.90
N ASN A 21 -12.00 -7.24 0.53
CA ASN A 21 -13.06 -7.57 1.48
C ASN A 21 -13.13 -9.10 1.69
N GLU A 22 -13.95 -9.55 2.64
CA GLU A 22 -14.09 -10.97 2.96
C GLU A 22 -14.60 -11.81 1.79
N GLN A 23 -15.32 -11.21 0.83
CA GLN A 23 -15.81 -11.90 -0.36
C GLN A 23 -14.69 -12.05 -1.41
N ASP A 24 -13.87 -11.02 -1.59
CA ASP A 24 -12.68 -11.05 -2.45
C ASP A 24 -11.68 -12.12 -1.97
N LYS A 25 -11.49 -12.24 -0.65
CA LYS A 25 -10.62 -13.27 -0.07
C LYS A 25 -11.14 -14.69 -0.30
N ARG A 26 -12.47 -14.88 -0.35
CA ARG A 26 -13.06 -16.19 -0.65
C ARG A 26 -12.93 -16.55 -2.12
N ASN A 27 -13.13 -15.58 -3.00
CA ASN A 27 -13.10 -15.79 -4.45
C ASN A 27 -11.67 -15.86 -5.01
N ASN A 28 -10.73 -15.16 -4.38
CA ASN A 28 -9.33 -15.07 -4.79
C ASN A 28 -8.41 -15.22 -3.57
N PRO A 29 -8.30 -16.44 -3.01
CA PRO A 29 -7.62 -16.69 -1.73
C PRO A 29 -6.10 -16.46 -1.80
N ASP A 30 -5.49 -16.57 -2.98
CA ASP A 30 -4.08 -16.25 -3.23
C ASP A 30 -3.85 -14.76 -3.45
N GLY A 31 -4.91 -13.94 -3.55
CA GLY A 31 -4.83 -12.49 -3.67
C GLY A 31 -4.22 -11.98 -4.98
N ASN A 32 -3.78 -12.88 -5.86
CA ASN A 32 -3.09 -12.52 -7.09
C ASN A 32 -3.96 -11.65 -7.99
N GLY A 33 -3.38 -10.61 -8.59
CA GLY A 33 -4.10 -9.68 -9.46
C GLY A 33 -5.02 -8.70 -8.72
N THR A 34 -4.98 -8.59 -7.39
CA THR A 34 -5.79 -7.60 -6.64
C THR A 34 -5.16 -6.21 -6.63
N ASP A 35 -6.01 -5.21 -6.39
CA ASP A 35 -5.60 -3.82 -6.24
C ASP A 35 -4.69 -3.63 -5.01
N PHE A 36 -3.55 -3.01 -5.25
CA PHE A 36 -2.56 -2.66 -4.24
C PHE A 36 -2.34 -1.16 -4.26
N PHE A 37 -2.33 -0.51 -3.09
CA PHE A 37 -2.16 0.93 -2.99
C PHE A 37 -0.93 1.24 -2.15
N VAL A 38 -0.07 2.11 -2.68
CA VAL A 38 0.98 2.77 -1.91
C VAL A 38 0.52 4.19 -1.65
N VAL A 39 0.43 4.57 -0.38
CA VAL A 39 0.00 5.89 0.06
C VAL A 39 1.18 6.63 0.64
N VAL A 40 1.54 7.76 0.03
CA VAL A 40 2.51 8.71 0.56
C VAL A 40 1.81 9.53 1.64
N ALA A 41 1.91 9.07 2.90
CA ALA A 41 1.30 9.73 4.05
C ALA A 41 2.08 10.97 4.50
N LYS A 42 3.42 10.96 4.32
CA LYS A 42 4.29 12.11 4.56
C LYS A 42 5.36 12.19 3.47
N ASN A 43 5.67 13.41 3.04
CA ASN A 43 6.79 13.71 2.14
C ASN A 43 7.30 15.12 2.43
N ARG A 44 8.48 15.26 3.04
CA ARG A 44 9.07 16.56 3.42
C ARG A 44 9.44 17.43 2.20
N HIS A 45 9.60 16.82 1.02
CA HIS A 45 10.06 17.48 -0.20
C HIS A 45 9.00 17.53 -1.31
N GLY A 46 7.73 17.21 -1.04
CA GLY A 46 6.74 17.15 -2.11
C GLY A 46 5.33 16.78 -1.65
N ARG A 47 4.50 16.37 -2.61
CA ARG A 47 3.09 16.06 -2.33
C ARG A 47 2.92 14.71 -1.62
N THR A 48 1.83 14.62 -0.88
CA THR A 48 1.21 13.37 -0.43
C THR A 48 0.18 12.88 -1.46
N GLY A 49 -0.22 11.62 -1.38
CA GLY A 49 -1.19 11.03 -2.30
C GLY A 49 -1.12 9.51 -2.32
N SER A 50 -1.88 8.88 -3.21
CA SER A 50 -1.86 7.43 -3.39
C SER A 50 -1.64 7.05 -4.85
N VAL A 51 -0.95 5.93 -5.04
CA VAL A 51 -0.71 5.33 -6.35
C VAL A 51 -1.25 3.90 -6.30
N LYS A 52 -1.99 3.53 -7.35
CA LYS A 52 -2.57 2.21 -7.51
C LYS A 52 -1.64 1.31 -8.34
N PHE A 53 -1.47 0.09 -7.88
CA PHE A 53 -0.69 -1.00 -8.47
C PHE A 53 -1.55 -2.27 -8.52
N ARG A 54 -1.02 -3.29 -9.19
CA ARG A 54 -1.53 -4.66 -9.12
C ARG A 54 -0.57 -5.56 -8.34
N ALA A 55 -1.09 -6.45 -7.52
CA ALA A 55 -0.29 -7.45 -6.82
C ALA A 55 -0.09 -8.72 -7.69
N GLU A 56 1.12 -9.24 -7.73
CA GLU A 56 1.50 -10.56 -8.28
C GLU A 56 2.04 -11.44 -7.14
N ASP A 57 1.13 -11.97 -6.31
CA ASP A 57 1.47 -12.60 -5.02
C ASP A 57 2.33 -13.85 -5.16
N GLN A 58 2.10 -14.62 -6.23
CA GLN A 58 2.92 -15.80 -6.57
C GLN A 58 4.42 -15.46 -6.73
N TYR A 59 4.75 -14.20 -6.99
CA TYR A 59 6.12 -13.70 -7.12
C TYR A 59 6.50 -12.67 -6.04
N SER A 60 5.61 -12.39 -5.08
CA SER A 60 5.78 -11.29 -4.11
C SER A 60 6.11 -9.95 -4.79
N ARG A 61 5.49 -9.68 -5.95
CA ARG A 61 5.77 -8.51 -6.79
C ARG A 61 4.56 -7.59 -6.86
N ILE A 62 4.80 -6.29 -6.99
CA ILE A 62 3.79 -5.31 -7.39
C ILE A 62 4.15 -4.76 -8.77
N VAL A 63 3.15 -4.60 -9.63
CA VAL A 63 3.31 -4.10 -10.99
C VAL A 63 2.45 -2.86 -11.22
N GLU A 64 2.94 -1.95 -12.06
CA GLU A 64 2.14 -0.84 -12.57
C GLU A 64 0.94 -1.38 -13.33
N VAL A 65 -0.20 -0.68 -13.21
CA VAL A 65 -1.47 -1.07 -13.83
C VAL A 65 -1.50 -0.68 -15.29
#